data_AF-A0A3N7DU83-F1
#
_entry.id   AF-A0A3N7DU83-F1
#
_cell.length_a   1.000
_cell.length_b   1.000
_cell.length_c   1.000
_cell.angle_alpha   90.00
_cell.angle_beta   90.00
_cell.angle_gamma   90.00
#
_symmetry.space_group_name_H-M   'P 1'
#
loop_
_entity.id
_entity.type
_entity.pdbx_description
1 polymer ?
#
loop_
_entity_poly.entity_id
_entity_poly.type
_entity_poly.pdbx_seq_one_letter_code
_entity_poly.pdbx_strand_id
1 'polypeptide(L)' 'MISDRERKECIKAMRAYTKELCKSKEACKAFLVGAGILTPKGNLRKPYRNLCILRDLGQVSK' A
#
# COMPACT_ATOMS: atom_id res chain seq x y z
N MET A 1 -11.56 18.64 -14.08
CA MET A 1 -12.06 17.25 -13.98
C MET A 1 -11.13 16.37 -14.80
N ILE A 2 -10.55 15.32 -14.22
CA ILE A 2 -9.70 14.38 -14.98
C ILE A 2 -10.58 13.61 -15.96
N SER A 3 -10.16 13.50 -17.22
CA SER A 3 -10.89 12.73 -18.23
C SER A 3 -10.87 11.23 -17.94
N ASP A 4 -11.85 10.50 -18.48
CA ASP A 4 -11.93 9.04 -18.27
C ASP A 4 -10.70 8.30 -18.80
N ARG A 5 -10.09 8.84 -19.88
CA ARG A 5 -8.83 8.33 -20.45
C ARG A 5 -7.66 8.52 -19.49
N GLU A 6 -7.46 9.74 -18.99
CA GLU A 6 -6.37 10.04 -18.04
C GLU A 6 -6.52 9.25 -16.75
N ARG A 7 -7.76 9.04 -16.27
CA ARG A 7 -8.06 8.17 -15.14
C ARG A 7 -7.59 6.73 -15.41
N LYS A 8 -7.92 6.17 -16.57
CA LYS A 8 -7.53 4.80 -16.95
C LYS A 8 -6.02 4.64 -17.05
N GLU A 9 -5.32 5.61 -17.64
CA GLU A 9 -3.86 5.58 -17.75
C GLU A 9 -3.19 5.69 -16.38
N CYS A 10 -3.71 6.54 -15.50
CA CYS A 10 -3.24 6.64 -14.11
C CYS A 10 -3.41 5.30 -13.37
N ILE A 11 -4.59 4.67 -13.44
CA ILE A 11 -4.84 3.36 -12.82
C ILE A 11 -3.88 2.29 -13.39
N LYS A 12 -3.65 2.29 -14.70
CA LYS A 12 -2.72 1.36 -15.36
C LYS A 12 -1.29 1.54 -14.85
N ALA A 13 -0.82 2.79 -14.75
CA ALA A 13 0.49 3.11 -14.21
C ALA A 13 0.64 2.68 -12.75
N MET A 14 -0.36 2.96 -11.91
CA MET A 14 -0.37 2.51 -10.51
C MET A 14 -0.30 0.99 -10.39
N ARG A 15 -1.08 0.25 -11.20
CA ARG A 15 -1.05 -1.23 -11.20
C ARG A 15 0.29 -1.79 -11.64
N ALA A 16 0.90 -1.21 -12.66
CA ALA A 16 2.23 -1.62 -13.10
C ALA A 16 3.28 -1.38 -11.99
N TYR A 17 3.23 -0.22 -11.35
CA TYR A 17 4.12 0.11 -10.23
C TYR A 17 3.94 -0.84 -9.04
N THR A 18 2.71 -1.17 -8.66
CA THR A 18 2.43 -2.18 -7.62
C THR A 18 2.99 -3.55 -8.01
N LYS A 19 2.85 -3.95 -9.28
CA LYS A 19 3.39 -5.24 -9.76
C LYS A 19 4.91 -5.28 -9.61
N GLU A 20 5.62 -4.20 -9.92
CA GLU A 20 7.07 -4.11 -9.74
C GLU A 20 7.48 -4.15 -8.25
N LEU A 21 6.78 -3.40 -7.40
CA LEU A 21 7.05 -3.36 -5.96
C LEU A 21 6.83 -4.70 -5.25
N CYS A 22 5.82 -5.47 -5.68
CA CYS A 22 5.47 -6.74 -5.06
C CYS A 22 6.35 -7.92 -5.52
N LYS A 23 7.29 -7.72 -6.46
CA LYS A 23 8.18 -8.80 -6.93
C LYS A 23 9.15 -9.28 -5.86
N SER A 24 9.60 -8.41 -4.96
CA SER A 24 10.49 -8.79 -3.87
C SER A 24 10.08 -8.18 -2.55
N LYS A 25 10.32 -8.95 -1.48
CA LYS A 25 10.06 -8.51 -0.11
C LYS A 25 10.95 -7.32 0.25
N GLU A 26 12.18 -7.24 -0.28
CA GLU A 26 13.05 -6.08 -0.04
C GLU A 26 12.54 -4.81 -0.73
N ALA A 27 12.06 -4.89 -1.97
CA ALA A 27 11.56 -3.73 -2.70
C ALA A 27 10.32 -3.14 -2.01
N CYS A 28 9.39 -4.02 -1.59
CA CYS A 28 8.23 -3.60 -0.81
C CYS A 28 8.63 -2.98 0.53
N LYS A 29 9.59 -3.58 1.26
CA LYS A 29 10.10 -3.02 2.51
C LYS A 29 10.75 -1.65 2.30
N ALA A 30 11.61 -1.50 1.30
CA ALA A 30 12.28 -0.24 0.98
C ALA A 30 11.28 0.87 0.65
N PHE A 31 10.27 0.56 -0.16
CA PHE A 31 9.18 1.47 -0.48
C PHE A 31 8.42 1.92 0.78
N LEU A 32 8.00 0.98 1.64
CA LEU A 32 7.26 1.30 2.86
C LEU A 32 8.11 2.07 3.88
N VAL A 33 9.43 1.84 3.91
CA VAL A 33 10.37 2.63 4.74
C VAL A 33 10.52 4.05 4.19
N GLY A 34 10.70 4.20 2.87
CA GLY A 34 10.79 5.51 2.21
C GLY A 34 9.51 6.33 2.33
N ALA A 35 8.35 5.67 2.29
CA ALA A 35 7.05 6.27 2.55
C ALA A 35 6.81 6.63 4.04
N GLY A 36 7.75 6.32 4.93
CA GLY A 36 7.64 6.61 6.36
C GLY A 36 6.64 5.71 7.11
N ILE A 37 6.16 4.63 6.49
CA ILE A 37 5.20 3.70 7.08
C ILE A 37 5.92 2.70 7.99
N LEU A 38 7.02 2.12 7.49
CA LEU A 38 7.90 1.22 8.23
C LEU A 38 9.16 1.94 8.73
N THR A 39 9.75 1.37 9.77
CA THR A 39 11.11 1.64 10.22
C THR A 39 12.11 0.80 9.40
N PRO A 40 13.39 1.17 9.31
CA PRO A 40 14.41 0.37 8.61
C PRO A 40 14.49 -1.09 9.08
N LYS A 41 14.18 -1.33 10.37
CA LYS A 41 14.11 -2.67 10.97
C LYS A 41 12.88 -3.48 10.52
N GLY A 42 11.86 -2.84 9.94
CA GLY A 42 10.65 -3.48 9.43
C GLY A 42 9.42 -3.33 10.33
N ASN A 43 9.51 -2.58 11.43
CA ASN A 43 8.37 -2.30 12.32
C ASN A 43 7.56 -1.10 11.85
N LEU A 44 6.24 -1.06 12.08
CA LEU A 44 5.39 0.11 11.80
C LEU A 44 5.76 1.33 12.66
N ARG A 45 5.72 2.51 12.04
CA ARG A 45 5.84 3.79 12.75
C ARG A 45 4.57 4.09 13.56
N LYS A 46 4.72 4.87 14.64
CA LYS A 46 3.65 5.20 15.60
C LYS A 46 2.30 5.55 14.95
N PRO A 47 2.22 6.41 13.91
CA PRO A 47 0.94 6.78 13.29
C PRO A 47 0.21 5.60 12.66
N TYR A 48 0.94 4.59 12.18
CA TYR A 48 0.41 3.46 11.43
C TYR A 48 0.19 2.21 12.29
N ARG A 49 0.67 2.21 13.55
CA ARG A 49 0.52 1.04 14.44
C ARG A 49 -0.94 0.67 14.70
N ASN A 50 -1.83 1.67 14.72
CA ASN A 50 -3.26 1.47 14.98
C ASN A 50 -4.06 1.19 13.69
N LEU A 51 -3.45 1.36 12.50
CA LEU A 51 -4.11 1.10 11.21
C LEU A 51 -4.10 -0.39 10.85
N CYS A 52 -3.21 -1.19 11.47
CA CYS A 52 -3.17 -2.64 11.32
C CYS A 52 -3.91 -3.38 12.45
N ILE A 53 -4.66 -2.67 13.29
CA ILE A 53 -5.72 -3.32 14.05
C ILE A 53 -6.79 -3.59 12.99
N LEU A 54 -7.00 -4.88 12.66
CA LEU A 54 -8.27 -5.33 12.09
C LEU A 54 -9.36 -4.83 13.04
N ARG A 55 -9.87 -3.61 12.84
CA ARG A 55 -11.12 -3.17 13.44
C ARG A 55 -12.14 -4.09 12.81
N ASP A 56 -12.46 -5.16 13.52
CA ASP A 56 -13.53 -6.08 13.21
C ASP A 56 -13.48 -6.67 11.79
N LEU A 57 -13.12 -7.96 11.71
CA LEU A 57 -13.78 -8.92 10.82
C LEU A 57 -15.29 -9.02 11.17
N GLY A 58 -15.98 -7.88 11.19
CA GLY A 58 -17.39 -7.71 11.47
C GLY A 58 -18.10 -7.47 10.15
N GLN A 59 -18.85 -8.48 9.73
CA GLN A 59 -19.81 -8.48 8.62
C GLN A 59 -19.26 -8.72 7.20
N VAL A 60 -18.89 -9.98 6.93
CA VAL A 60 -19.59 -10.69 5.85
C VAL A 60 -20.22 -11.92 6.50
N SER A 61 -21.52 -11.80 6.77
CA SER A 61 -22.39 -12.84 7.32
C SER A 61 -22.88 -13.74 6.18
N LYS A 62 -22.78 -15.06 6.41
CA LYS A 62 -23.36 -16.21 5.68
C LYS A 62 -22.93 -16.43 4.22
#